data_AF-A0A918YBZ9-F1
#
_entry.id   AF-A0A918YBZ9-F1
#
_cell.length_a   1.000
_cell.length_b   1.000
_cell.length_c   1.000
_cell.angle_alpha   90.00
_cell.angle_beta   90.00
_cell.angle_gamma   90.00
#
_symmetry.space_group_name_H-M   'P 1'
#
loop_
_entity.id
_entity.type
_entity.pdbx_description
1 polymer ?
#
loop_
_entity_poly.entity_id
_entity_poly.type
_entity_poly.pdbx_seq_one_letter_code
_entity_poly.pdbx_strand_id
1 'polypeptide(L)'
;MLAALTGVIASTALFDSPYDGATWTAASDVGIDHLVPPAEAWDSGASKWTTAQRQAFADDVTRPQLLAVTDHVNQAKGDQDPSTWVPSRSAYVCTYVRAWVQVKYYYDLSVDSAEKTALTKDLASC
;
A
#
# COMPACT_ATOMS: atom_id res chain seq x y z
N MET A 1 -11.30 -13.22 6.96
CA MET A 1 -11.32 -14.38 6.03
C MET A 1 -10.66 -13.87 4.77
N LEU A 2 -9.36 -14.15 4.60
CA LEU A 2 -8.55 -13.60 3.50
C LEU A 2 -9.20 -13.97 2.16
N ALA A 3 -9.53 -12.97 1.34
CA ALA A 3 -9.79 -13.20 -0.06
C ALA A 3 -8.48 -13.67 -0.71
N ALA A 4 -8.32 -15.00 -0.81
CA ALA A 4 -7.24 -15.61 -1.55
C ALA A 4 -7.46 -15.31 -3.04
N LEU A 5 -6.79 -14.28 -3.55
CA LEU A 5 -6.55 -14.10 -4.98
C LEU A 5 -5.40 -15.01 -5.42
N THR A 6 -5.55 -16.33 -5.21
CA THR A 6 -4.70 -17.40 -5.76
C THR A 6 -4.72 -17.49 -7.29
N GLY A 7 -5.05 -16.41 -8.01
CA GLY A 7 -5.34 -16.43 -9.43
C GLY A 7 -4.61 -15.43 -10.31
N VAL A 8 -3.78 -14.53 -9.76
CA VAL A 8 -3.25 -13.40 -10.58
C VAL A 8 -1.98 -13.76 -11.36
N ILE A 9 -1.25 -14.83 -10.98
CA ILE A 9 -0.01 -15.21 -11.67
C ILE A 9 -0.10 -16.67 -12.10
N ALA A 10 -0.58 -16.89 -13.33
CA ALA A 10 -0.33 -18.16 -14.01
C ALA A 10 1.19 -18.33 -14.15
N SER A 11 1.71 -19.57 -14.09
CA SER A 11 3.15 -19.89 -14.12
C SER A 11 3.90 -19.45 -15.40
N THR A 12 3.23 -18.76 -16.31
CA THR A 12 3.75 -18.18 -17.55
C THR A 12 3.54 -16.66 -17.67
N ALA A 13 2.78 -16.05 -16.75
CA ALA A 13 2.52 -14.61 -16.76
C ALA A 13 3.65 -13.87 -16.04
N LEU A 14 4.24 -12.88 -16.72
CA LEU A 14 5.22 -11.97 -16.14
C LEU A 14 4.48 -10.85 -15.39
N PHE A 15 4.75 -10.70 -14.11
CA PHE A 15 4.28 -9.60 -13.28
C PHE A 15 5.38 -8.53 -13.16
N ASP A 16 5.09 -7.25 -13.43
CA ASP A 16 5.99 -6.10 -13.23
C ASP A 16 5.62 -5.37 -11.93
N SER A 17 6.52 -5.38 -10.95
CA SER A 17 6.26 -4.75 -9.66
C SER A 17 6.33 -3.23 -9.75
N PRO A 18 5.30 -2.52 -9.26
CA PRO A 18 5.33 -1.05 -9.27
C PRO A 18 6.36 -0.47 -8.31
N TYR A 19 6.79 -1.18 -7.28
CA TYR A 19 7.63 -0.62 -6.22
C TYR A 19 9.12 -0.52 -6.57
N ASP A 20 9.62 -1.47 -7.34
CA ASP A 20 11.03 -1.65 -7.68
C ASP A 20 11.27 -1.91 -9.18
N GLY A 21 10.22 -2.18 -9.95
CA GLY A 21 10.33 -2.55 -11.38
C GLY A 21 10.89 -3.96 -11.60
N ALA A 22 10.96 -4.79 -10.55
CA ALA A 22 11.35 -6.18 -10.69
C ALA A 22 10.21 -6.99 -11.34
N THR A 23 10.58 -7.98 -12.15
CA THR A 23 9.60 -8.84 -12.81
C THR A 23 9.60 -10.26 -12.28
N TRP A 24 8.42 -10.82 -12.02
CA TRP A 24 8.26 -12.12 -11.38
C TRP A 24 7.31 -13.03 -12.16
N THR A 25 7.58 -14.33 -12.14
CA THR A 25 6.67 -15.37 -12.70
C THR A 25 6.18 -16.34 -11.64
N ALA A 26 6.86 -16.42 -10.49
CA ALA A 26 6.43 -17.23 -9.37
C ALA A 26 5.53 -16.40 -8.45
N ALA A 27 4.38 -16.96 -8.09
CA ALA A 27 3.44 -16.30 -7.18
C ALA A 27 4.04 -16.06 -5.79
N SER A 28 5.06 -16.83 -5.38
CA SER A 28 5.74 -16.66 -4.10
C SER A 28 6.59 -15.40 -4.00
N ASP A 29 6.97 -14.80 -5.13
CA ASP A 29 7.78 -13.58 -5.16
C ASP A 29 6.91 -12.30 -5.18
N VAL A 30 5.58 -12.47 -5.20
CA VAL A 30 4.61 -11.38 -5.28
C VAL A 30 3.72 -11.39 -4.03
N GLY A 31 3.78 -10.31 -3.28
CA GLY A 31 2.93 -10.06 -2.12
C GLY A 31 1.77 -9.12 -2.47
N ILE A 32 0.72 -9.16 -1.66
CA ILE A 32 -0.30 -8.12 -1.66
C ILE A 32 0.04 -7.14 -0.53
N ASP A 33 0.33 -5.90 -0.89
CA ASP A 33 0.51 -4.79 0.05
C ASP A 33 -0.84 -4.16 0.40
N HIS A 34 -0.99 -3.83 1.68
CA HIS A 34 -1.95 -2.85 2.15
C HIS A 34 -1.28 -1.48 2.05
N LEU A 35 -1.65 -0.69 1.04
CA LEU A 35 -0.99 0.58 0.72
C LEU A 35 -0.79 1.40 1.99
N VAL A 36 -1.89 1.65 2.73
CA VAL A 36 -1.84 2.08 4.13
C VAL A 36 -1.87 0.83 5.02
N PRO A 37 -0.78 0.49 5.74
CA PRO A 37 -0.73 -0.72 6.57
C PRO A 37 -1.80 -0.73 7.67
N PRO A 38 -2.30 -1.92 8.09
CA PRO A 38 -3.29 -2.00 9.17
C PRO A 38 -2.83 -1.39 10.51
N ALA A 39 -1.54 -1.49 10.86
CA ALA A 39 -1.01 -0.87 12.08
C ALA A 39 -0.95 0.67 11.96
N GLU A 40 -0.49 1.18 10.82
CA GLU A 40 -0.51 2.62 10.53
C GLU A 40 -1.94 3.19 10.53
N ALA A 41 -2.90 2.46 9.96
CA ALA A 41 -4.31 2.83 10.03
C ALA A 41 -4.84 2.84 11.48
N TRP A 42 -4.41 1.87 12.30
CA TRP A 42 -4.80 1.78 13.71
C TRP A 42 -4.38 3.03 14.50
N ASP A 43 -3.13 3.45 14.33
CA ASP A 43 -2.56 4.63 14.96
C ASP A 43 -3.19 5.92 14.41
N SER A 44 -3.59 5.91 13.14
CA SER A 44 -4.28 7.00 12.46
C SER A 44 -5.80 7.09 12.73
N GLY A 45 -6.36 6.23 13.59
CA GLY A 45 -7.76 6.33 14.05
C GLY A 45 -8.60 5.07 13.89
N ALA A 46 -8.14 4.05 13.15
CA ALA A 46 -8.87 2.79 12.98
C ALA A 46 -8.97 1.96 14.27
N SER A 47 -8.21 2.32 15.31
CA SER A 47 -8.38 1.81 16.67
C SER A 47 -9.81 1.99 17.21
N LYS A 48 -10.52 3.02 16.76
CA LYS A 48 -11.92 3.30 17.17
C LYS A 48 -12.95 2.58 16.31
N TRP A 49 -12.53 1.94 15.23
CA TRP A 49 -13.45 1.28 14.31
C TRP A 49 -14.03 0.00 14.90
N THR A 50 -15.19 -0.38 14.39
CA THR A 50 -15.72 -1.73 14.55
C THR A 50 -14.88 -2.74 13.76
N THR A 51 -14.99 -4.02 14.09
CA THR A 51 -14.35 -5.10 13.31
C THR A 51 -14.82 -5.11 11.86
N ALA A 52 -16.09 -4.79 11.58
CA ALA A 52 -16.62 -4.74 10.22
C ALA A 52 -15.97 -3.62 9.38
N GLN A 53 -15.73 -2.46 9.98
CA GLN A 53 -15.01 -1.35 9.32
C GLN A 53 -13.55 -1.72 9.02
N ARG A 54 -12.83 -2.34 9.98
CA ARG A 54 -11.47 -2.84 9.73
C ARG A 54 -11.42 -3.92 8.65
N GLN A 55 -12.40 -4.81 8.60
CA GLN A 55 -12.50 -5.80 7.52
C GLN A 55 -12.74 -5.13 6.17
N ALA A 56 -13.66 -4.15 6.11
CA ALA A 56 -13.93 -3.38 4.90
C ALA A 56 -12.73 -2.54 4.44
N PHE A 57 -11.82 -2.16 5.35
CA PHE A 57 -10.52 -1.57 5.03
C PHE A 57 -9.54 -2.59 4.47
N ALA A 58 -9.40 -3.74 5.13
CA ALA A 58 -8.46 -4.78 4.74
C ALA A 58 -8.80 -5.45 3.39
N ASP A 59 -10.08 -5.48 3.02
CA ASP A 59 -10.58 -6.16 1.80
C ASP A 59 -10.90 -5.18 0.65
N ASP A 60 -10.48 -3.93 0.75
CA ASP A 60 -10.86 -2.90 -0.20
C ASP A 60 -10.14 -3.01 -1.54
N VAL A 61 -10.87 -3.55 -2.52
CA VAL A 61 -10.45 -3.67 -3.92
C VAL A 61 -10.99 -2.55 -4.82
N THR A 62 -11.73 -1.58 -4.26
CA THR A 62 -12.32 -0.46 -5.04
C THR A 62 -11.37 0.74 -5.10
N ARG A 63 -10.68 1.02 -4.00
CA ARG A 63 -9.65 2.06 -3.91
C ARG A 63 -8.26 1.42 -3.93
N PRO A 64 -7.17 2.19 -4.08
CA PRO A 64 -5.82 1.62 -4.20
C PRO A 64 -5.27 1.16 -2.84
N GLN A 65 -6.07 0.44 -2.04
CA GLN A 65 -5.66 -0.05 -0.73
C GLN A 65 -4.94 -1.41 -0.85
N LEU A 66 -5.26 -2.22 -1.85
CA LEU A 66 -4.59 -3.50 -2.11
C LEU A 66 -3.80 -3.43 -3.43
N LEU A 67 -2.50 -3.72 -3.38
CA LEU A 67 -1.63 -3.76 -4.56
C LEU A 67 -0.77 -5.02 -4.57
N ALA A 68 -0.66 -5.66 -5.74
CA ALA A 68 0.37 -6.66 -5.96
C ALA A 68 1.73 -5.97 -6.12
N VAL A 69 2.76 -6.46 -5.44
CA VAL A 69 4.12 -5.90 -5.40
C VAL A 69 5.16 -7.00 -5.16
N THR A 70 6.45 -6.72 -5.37
CA THR A 70 7.52 -7.63 -4.96
C THR A 70 7.43 -7.94 -3.45
N ASP A 71 7.41 -9.23 -3.10
CA ASP A 71 7.15 -9.70 -1.73
C ASP A 71 8.17 -9.18 -0.70
N HIS A 72 9.47 -9.34 -0.95
CA HIS A 72 10.49 -8.88 0.00
C HIS A 72 10.55 -7.35 0.14
N VAL A 73 10.15 -6.60 -0.90
CA VAL A 73 10.04 -5.14 -0.83
C VAL A 73 8.83 -4.73 0.03
N ASN A 74 7.72 -5.47 -0.08
CA ASN A 74 6.56 -5.33 0.80
C ASN A 74 6.92 -5.57 2.27
N GLN A 75 7.68 -6.63 2.55
CA GLN A 75 8.16 -6.92 3.91
C GLN A 75 9.09 -5.81 4.44
N ALA A 76 9.92 -5.21 3.57
CA ALA A 76 10.80 -4.11 3.94
C ALA A 76 10.04 -2.81 4.25
N LYS A 77 8.94 -2.54 3.54
CA LYS A 77 7.99 -1.46 3.87
C LYS A 77 7.37 -1.69 5.25
N GLY A 78 6.80 -2.88 5.48
CA GLY A 78 6.12 -3.20 6.73
C GLY A 78 5.02 -2.18 7.06
N ASP A 79 5.01 -1.71 8.31
CA ASP A 79 4.04 -0.73 8.81
C ASP A 79 4.50 0.74 8.63
N GLN A 80 5.54 1.00 7.84
CA GLN A 80 6.11 2.34 7.68
C GLN A 80 5.22 3.25 6.81
N ASP A 81 5.15 4.52 7.22
CA ASP A 81 4.47 5.58 6.50
C ASP A 81 5.39 6.26 5.46
N PRO A 82 4.86 7.17 4.60
CA PRO A 82 5.65 7.94 3.65
C PRO A 82 6.77 8.79 4.25
N SER A 83 6.76 9.07 5.55
CA SER A 83 7.89 9.77 6.19
C SER A 83 9.14 8.92 6.31
N THR A 84 8.97 7.59 6.34
CA THR A 84 10.05 6.62 6.52
C THR A 84 10.32 5.81 5.25
N TRP A 85 9.27 5.49 4.48
CA TRP A 85 9.37 4.61 3.33
C TRP A 85 8.54 5.08 2.13
N VAL A 86 9.17 5.11 0.96
CA VAL A 86 8.50 5.22 -0.35
C VAL A 86 9.13 4.25 -1.33
N PRO A 87 8.44 3.87 -2.41
CA PRO A 87 8.99 3.01 -3.45
C PRO A 87 10.31 3.53 -4.02
N SER A 88 11.28 2.65 -4.24
CA SER A 88 12.57 3.00 -4.85
C SER A 88 12.45 3.33 -6.34
N ARG A 89 11.42 2.80 -7.02
CA ARG A 89 11.07 3.15 -8.39
C ARG A 89 10.49 4.56 -8.42
N SER A 90 11.34 5.55 -8.70
CA SER A 90 10.97 6.98 -8.75
C SER A 90 9.75 7.28 -9.65
N ALA A 91 9.63 6.58 -10.77
CA ALA A 91 8.49 6.69 -11.69
C ALA A 91 7.13 6.35 -11.04
N TYR A 92 7.12 5.63 -9.92
CA TYR A 92 5.91 5.22 -9.20
C TYR A 92 5.61 6.07 -7.96
N VAL A 93 6.55 6.89 -7.47
CA VAL A 93 6.40 7.65 -6.22
C VAL A 93 5.17 8.56 -6.26
N CYS A 94 4.94 9.29 -7.35
CA CYS A 94 3.76 10.16 -7.48
C CYS A 94 2.44 9.39 -7.43
N THR A 95 2.39 8.20 -8.01
CA THR A 95 1.21 7.32 -7.93
C THR A 95 1.01 6.85 -6.50
N TYR A 96 2.08 6.42 -5.83
CA TYR A 96 2.07 5.95 -4.45
C TYR A 96 1.54 7.02 -3.48
N VAL A 97 2.11 8.23 -3.47
CA VAL A 97 1.71 9.26 -2.49
C VAL A 97 0.30 9.82 -2.75
N ARG A 98 -0.15 9.88 -4.01
CA ARG A 98 -1.53 10.26 -4.34
C ARG A 98 -2.52 9.19 -3.88
N ALA A 99 -2.20 7.92 -4.11
CA ALA A 99 -3.01 6.79 -3.65
C ALA A 99 -3.08 6.74 -2.13
N TRP A 100 -1.97 7.00 -1.43
CA TRP A 100 -1.91 7.05 0.02
C TRP A 100 -2.87 8.10 0.60
N VAL A 101 -2.82 9.32 0.07
CA VAL A 101 -3.75 10.40 0.43
C VAL A 101 -5.20 10.01 0.12
N GLN A 102 -5.47 9.38 -1.03
CA GLN A 102 -6.81 8.94 -1.39
C GLN A 102 -7.38 7.92 -0.38
N VAL A 103 -6.59 6.93 0.04
CA VAL A 103 -7.00 5.93 1.02
C VAL A 103 -7.26 6.59 2.37
N LYS A 104 -6.31 7.38 2.90
CA LYS A 104 -6.48 8.03 4.22
C LYS A 104 -7.66 9.00 4.22
N TYR A 105 -7.87 9.74 3.14
CA TYR A 105 -9.03 10.62 2.98
C TYR A 105 -10.35 9.86 3.00
N TYR A 106 -10.48 8.78 2.23
CA TYR A 106 -11.74 8.03 2.17
C TYR A 106 -12.11 7.42 3.53
N TYR A 107 -11.12 6.86 4.23
CA TYR A 107 -11.33 6.20 5.51
C TYR A 107 -11.32 7.14 6.71
N ASP A 108 -11.19 8.45 6.50
CA ASP A 108 -11.10 9.45 7.57
C ASP A 108 -9.97 9.14 8.58
N LEU A 109 -8.80 8.76 8.04
CA LEU A 109 -7.58 8.51 8.81
C LEU A 109 -6.77 9.80 8.93
N SER A 110 -6.25 10.07 10.13
CA SER A 110 -5.40 11.24 10.36
C SER A 110 -4.04 11.10 9.70
N VAL A 111 -3.45 12.21 9.31
CA VAL A 111 -2.06 12.29 8.83
C VAL A 111 -1.24 13.06 9.87
N ASP A 112 -0.14 12.48 10.35
CA ASP A 112 0.70 13.15 11.34
C ASP A 112 1.61 14.24 10.70
N SER A 113 2.37 14.97 11.52
CA SER A 113 3.21 16.06 11.02
C SER A 113 4.37 15.62 10.14
N ALA A 114 5.00 14.48 10.43
CA ALA A 114 6.13 13.96 9.66
C ALA A 114 5.64 13.41 8.33
N GLU A 115 4.56 12.62 8.38
CA GLU A 115 3.86 12.08 7.23
C GLU A 115 3.39 13.20 6.29
N LYS A 116 2.74 14.23 6.83
CA LYS A 116 2.28 15.38 6.05
C LYS A 116 3.43 16.12 5.37
N THR A 117 4.56 16.25 6.06
CA THR A 117 5.75 16.90 5.50
C THR A 117 6.30 16.11 4.32
N ALA A 118 6.43 14.79 4.46
CA ALA A 118 6.89 13.91 3.40
C ALA A 118 5.93 13.91 2.20
N LEU A 119 4.64 13.70 2.44
CA LEU A 119 3.60 13.74 1.41
C LEU A 119 3.60 15.07 0.64
N THR A 120 3.68 16.20 1.34
CA THR A 120 3.69 17.53 0.70
C THR A 120 4.92 17.72 -0.17
N LYS A 121 6.10 17.30 0.32
CA LYS A 121 7.36 17.38 -0.42
C LYS A 121 7.28 16.55 -1.70
N ASP A 122 6.86 15.30 -1.61
CA ASP A 122 6.84 14.39 -2.75
C ASP A 122 5.78 14.83 -3.77
N LEU A 123 4.57 15.18 -3.30
CA LEU A 123 3.50 15.71 -4.15
C LEU A 123 3.88 17.01 -4.89
N ALA A 124 4.76 17.85 -4.34
CA ALA A 124 5.24 19.06 -4.99
C ALA A 124 6.27 18.80 -6.10
N SER A 125 6.86 17.60 -6.15
CA SER A 125 7.75 17.14 -7.23
C SER A 125 7.02 16.32 -8.29
N CYS A 126 5.72 16.11 -8.08
CA CYS A 126 4.74 15.63 -9.04
C CYS A 126 4.02 16.81 -9.73
#